data_AF-A0A818BZV9-F1
#
_entry.id   AF-A0A818BZV9-F1
#
_cell.length_a   1.000
_cell.length_b   1.000
_cell.length_c   1.000
_cell.angle_alpha   90.00
_cell.angle_beta   90.00
_cell.angle_gamma   90.00
#
_symmetry.space_group_name_H-M   'P 1'
#
loop_
_entity.id
_entity.type
_entity.pdbx_description
1 polymer ?
#
loop_
_entity_poly.entity_id
_entity_poly.type
_entity_poly.pdbx_seq_one_letter_code
_entity_poly.pdbx_strand_id
1 'polypeptide(L)'
;MDKMCGNESIIFDGDLRPGGWFQLTSSSKYQPNFSCSIKFRAAQPTQRFVVTVEKMNTVDCPKDLLLIYDSSTLLNQDIKQQCGTLASFSFTTTTSQVTFTFTSGSGTKSSGFQVAIALHFPAVHTCPQNLGFFLCGNKNCISKQLECDSHNHCGDGTDEYSCSTIGKK
;
A
#
# COMPACT_ATOMS: atom_id res chain seq x y z
N MET A 1 9.09 4.45 -5.16
CA MET A 1 8.22 4.53 -6.35
C MET A 1 9.03 5.03 -7.52
N ASP A 2 9.87 6.06 -7.35
CA ASP A 2 10.94 6.47 -8.28
C ASP A 2 11.65 5.32 -9.04
N LYS A 3 12.07 4.23 -8.38
CA LYS A 3 12.75 3.08 -9.03
C LYS A 3 11.83 2.06 -9.73
N MET A 4 10.55 2.10 -9.44
CA MET A 4 9.54 1.15 -9.96
C MET A 4 8.60 1.81 -10.97
N CYS A 5 8.85 3.08 -11.25
CA CYS A 5 7.97 3.93 -12.03
C CYS A 5 7.87 3.47 -13.48
N GLY A 6 6.64 3.31 -13.99
CA GLY A 6 6.42 2.92 -15.38
C GLY A 6 6.69 1.44 -15.69
N ASN A 7 6.98 0.61 -14.69
CA ASN A 7 7.00 -0.85 -14.87
C ASN A 7 5.59 -1.39 -15.15
N GLU A 8 5.48 -2.42 -16.00
CA GLU A 8 4.19 -2.95 -16.47
C GLU A 8 3.26 -3.43 -15.34
N SER A 9 3.77 -4.22 -14.39
CA SER A 9 3.09 -4.55 -13.14
C SER A 9 4.02 -5.30 -12.17
N ILE A 10 3.81 -5.12 -10.86
CA ILE A 10 4.49 -5.90 -9.82
C ILE A 10 3.51 -6.94 -9.29
N ILE A 11 3.88 -8.22 -9.41
CA ILE A 11 3.05 -9.35 -8.99
C ILE A 11 3.39 -9.74 -7.55
N PHE A 12 2.35 -9.90 -6.74
CA PHE A 12 2.41 -10.42 -5.38
C PHE A 12 1.81 -11.83 -5.41
N ASP A 13 2.62 -12.83 -5.09
CA ASP A 13 2.24 -14.25 -5.17
C ASP A 13 1.81 -14.84 -3.81
N GLY A 14 2.07 -14.15 -2.71
CA GLY A 14 1.75 -14.61 -1.35
C GLY A 14 2.85 -15.46 -0.70
N ASP A 15 3.59 -16.22 -1.49
CA ASP A 15 4.61 -17.15 -0.99
C ASP A 15 5.99 -16.48 -0.89
N LEU A 16 6.42 -15.81 -1.96
CA LEU A 16 7.68 -15.08 -2.05
C LEU A 16 7.48 -13.58 -1.83
N ARG A 17 6.32 -13.06 -2.22
CA ARG A 17 5.95 -11.64 -2.10
C ARG A 17 4.56 -11.48 -1.51
N PRO A 18 4.43 -11.63 -0.19
CA PRO A 18 3.14 -11.45 0.49
C PRO A 18 2.74 -10.00 0.69
N GLY A 19 3.67 -9.07 0.71
CA GLY A 19 3.46 -7.70 1.12
C GLY A 19 4.74 -6.88 1.04
N GLY A 20 4.65 -5.63 1.49
CA GLY A 20 5.78 -4.75 1.72
C GLY A 20 5.35 -3.29 1.71
N TRP A 21 6.32 -2.39 1.75
CA TRP A 21 6.07 -0.96 1.77
C TRP A 21 6.85 -0.25 0.66
N PHE A 22 6.37 0.93 0.28
CA PHE A 22 7.06 1.81 -0.64
C PHE A 22 6.79 3.27 -0.32
N GLN A 23 7.75 4.12 -0.69
CA GLN A 23 7.65 5.57 -0.61
C GLN A 23 7.72 6.19 -1.99
N LEU A 24 7.24 7.43 -2.15
CA LEU A 24 7.27 8.14 -3.43
C LEU A 24 8.69 8.22 -3.99
N THR A 25 9.63 8.68 -3.18
CA THR A 25 11.03 8.85 -3.56
C THR A 25 11.96 8.41 -2.43
N SER A 26 13.13 7.91 -2.81
CA SER A 26 14.26 7.68 -1.90
C SER A 26 14.99 8.98 -1.50
N SER A 27 14.74 10.08 -2.21
CA SER A 27 15.23 11.41 -1.84
C SER A 27 14.38 12.01 -0.73
N SER A 28 14.90 13.03 -0.03
CA SER A 28 14.12 13.73 1.00
C SER A 28 12.91 14.51 0.45
N LYS A 29 12.88 14.79 -0.86
CA LYS A 29 11.79 15.52 -1.53
C LYS A 29 11.58 15.02 -2.97
N TYR A 30 10.33 14.95 -3.43
CA TYR A 30 9.99 14.55 -4.81
C TYR A 30 10.36 15.62 -5.86
N GLN A 31 10.51 15.20 -7.12
CA GLN A 31 10.81 16.11 -8.23
C GLN A 31 9.55 16.84 -8.74
N PRO A 32 9.67 18.09 -9.23
CA PRO A 32 8.56 18.81 -9.84
C PRO A 32 8.31 18.32 -11.27
N ASN A 33 7.10 18.52 -11.79
CA ASN A 33 6.66 18.10 -13.12
C ASN A 33 6.92 16.61 -13.39
N PHE A 34 6.75 15.79 -12.36
CA PHE A 34 6.98 14.36 -12.40
C PHE A 34 5.63 13.65 -12.35
N SER A 35 5.44 12.66 -13.23
CA SER A 35 4.27 11.79 -13.17
C SER A 35 4.74 10.34 -13.14
N CYS A 36 4.08 9.54 -12.33
CA CYS A 36 4.46 8.18 -12.09
C CYS A 36 3.25 7.30 -11.80
N SER A 37 3.23 6.12 -12.38
CA SER A 37 2.20 5.12 -12.10
C SER A 37 2.85 3.77 -11.81
N ILE A 38 2.34 3.08 -10.79
CA ILE A 38 2.73 1.71 -10.44
C ILE A 38 1.45 0.90 -10.24
N LYS A 39 1.44 -0.29 -10.86
CA LYS A 39 0.36 -1.26 -10.74
C LYS A 39 0.81 -2.49 -9.97
N PHE A 40 0.06 -2.84 -8.94
CA PHE A 40 0.21 -4.09 -8.20
C PHE A 40 -0.90 -5.07 -8.58
N ARG A 41 -0.55 -6.34 -8.71
CA ARG A 41 -1.47 -7.42 -9.06
C ARG A 41 -1.23 -8.63 -8.17
N ALA A 42 -2.30 -9.19 -7.61
CA ALA A 42 -2.23 -10.46 -6.93
C ALA A 42 -2.17 -11.62 -7.94
N ALA A 43 -1.40 -12.67 -7.62
CA ALA A 43 -1.30 -13.85 -8.47
C ALA A 43 -2.64 -14.59 -8.58
N GLN A 44 -3.46 -14.57 -7.52
CA GLN A 44 -4.77 -15.23 -7.50
C GLN A 44 -5.91 -14.20 -7.59
N PRO A 45 -6.95 -14.43 -8.43
CA PRO A 45 -8.09 -13.52 -8.56
C PRO A 45 -8.94 -13.35 -7.30
N THR A 46 -8.81 -14.25 -6.33
CA THR A 46 -9.52 -14.24 -5.04
C THR A 46 -8.80 -13.44 -3.96
N GLN A 47 -7.53 -13.12 -4.16
CA GLN A 47 -6.75 -12.30 -3.25
C GLN A 47 -7.09 -10.81 -3.43
N ARG A 48 -6.98 -10.06 -2.35
CA ARG A 48 -7.16 -8.61 -2.28
C ARG A 48 -5.93 -7.98 -1.64
N PHE A 49 -5.88 -6.66 -1.59
CA PHE A 49 -4.83 -5.92 -0.92
C PHE A 49 -5.41 -5.14 0.26
N VAL A 50 -4.72 -5.18 1.39
CA VAL A 50 -4.85 -4.15 2.43
C VAL A 50 -3.85 -3.07 2.08
N VAL A 51 -4.32 -1.83 1.94
CA VAL A 51 -3.50 -0.67 1.61
C VAL A 51 -3.59 0.31 2.76
N THR A 52 -2.44 0.70 3.29
CA THR A 52 -2.33 1.72 4.33
C THR A 52 -1.46 2.86 3.83
N VAL A 53 -2.04 4.06 3.72
CA VAL A 53 -1.27 5.28 3.47
C VAL A 53 -0.80 5.80 4.82
N GLU A 54 0.45 5.54 5.15
CA GLU A 54 1.01 5.81 6.49
C GLU A 54 1.42 7.27 6.66
N LYS A 55 1.88 7.88 5.55
CA LYS A 55 2.31 9.28 5.50
C LYS A 55 1.86 9.89 4.20
N MET A 56 1.33 11.11 4.26
CA MET A 56 1.09 11.95 3.10
C MET A 56 1.48 13.37 3.47
N ASN A 57 2.32 13.98 2.65
CA ASN A 57 2.79 15.35 2.80
C ASN A 57 3.13 15.90 1.40
N THR A 58 2.11 16.48 0.77
CA THR A 58 2.25 17.28 -0.45
C THR A 58 1.78 18.71 -0.20
N VAL A 59 2.29 19.66 -0.98
CA VAL A 59 2.11 21.10 -0.68
C VAL A 59 1.38 21.83 -1.82
N ASP A 60 1.62 21.49 -3.09
CA ASP A 60 1.01 22.18 -4.24
C ASP A 60 -0.30 21.49 -4.69
N CYS A 61 -1.31 21.42 -3.82
CA CYS A 61 -2.64 20.92 -4.18
C CYS A 61 -3.38 21.88 -5.14
N PRO A 62 -4.11 21.40 -6.17
CA PRO A 62 -4.37 20.00 -6.53
C PRO A 62 -3.33 19.42 -7.52
N LYS A 63 -2.20 20.09 -7.76
CA LYS A 63 -1.19 19.65 -8.73
C LYS A 63 -0.39 18.45 -8.23
N ASP A 64 -0.06 18.42 -6.93
CA ASP A 64 0.59 17.30 -6.25
C ASP A 64 -0.45 16.29 -5.75
N LEU A 65 -0.77 15.33 -6.61
CA LEU A 65 -1.94 14.48 -6.46
C LEU A 65 -1.58 13.00 -6.48
N LEU A 66 -2.03 12.27 -5.45
CA LEU A 66 -2.03 10.80 -5.42
C LEU A 66 -3.43 10.29 -5.75
N LEU A 67 -3.54 9.47 -6.78
CA LEU A 67 -4.74 8.73 -7.16
C LEU A 67 -4.51 7.25 -6.93
N ILE A 68 -5.42 6.60 -6.21
CA ILE A 68 -5.39 5.16 -5.96
C ILE A 68 -6.63 4.53 -6.59
N TYR A 69 -6.42 3.62 -7.53
CA TYR A 69 -7.45 2.93 -8.29
C TYR A 69 -7.58 1.49 -7.83
N ASP A 70 -8.74 1.15 -7.27
CA ASP A 70 -9.17 -0.22 -6.99
C ASP A 70 -10.16 -0.68 -8.08
N SER A 71 -9.65 -1.04 -9.27
CA SER A 71 -10.50 -1.35 -10.42
C SER A 71 -10.07 -2.61 -11.19
N SER A 72 -11.08 -3.40 -11.55
CA SER A 72 -11.07 -4.37 -12.64
C SER A 72 -12.03 -4.01 -13.79
N THR A 73 -12.85 -2.95 -13.66
CA THR A 73 -13.84 -2.46 -14.65
C THR A 73 -14.10 -0.95 -14.54
N LEU A 74 -14.52 -0.33 -15.66
CA LEU A 74 -14.62 1.14 -15.89
C LEU A 74 -15.88 1.84 -15.33
N LEU A 75 -16.76 1.14 -14.62
CA LEU A 75 -18.03 1.68 -14.12
C LEU A 75 -18.03 1.63 -12.59
N ASN A 76 -17.96 2.83 -11.99
CA ASN A 76 -17.79 3.10 -10.55
C ASN A 76 -16.35 2.92 -10.05
N GLN A 77 -15.47 3.84 -10.46
CA GLN A 77 -14.10 3.84 -9.96
C GLN A 77 -14.11 4.24 -8.47
N ASP A 78 -13.82 3.30 -7.58
CA ASP A 78 -13.42 3.61 -6.20
C ASP A 78 -12.03 4.27 -6.24
N ILE A 79 -12.01 5.56 -6.61
CA ILE A 79 -10.81 6.38 -6.66
C ILE A 79 -10.67 7.06 -5.32
N LYS A 80 -9.56 6.77 -4.64
CA LYS A 80 -9.12 7.59 -3.52
C LYS A 80 -8.18 8.65 -4.07
N GLN A 81 -8.62 9.91 -4.04
CA GLN A 81 -7.83 11.07 -4.41
C GLN A 81 -7.27 11.72 -3.15
N GLN A 82 -5.96 11.88 -3.08
CA GLN A 82 -5.27 12.40 -1.90
C GLN A 82 -4.26 13.49 -2.27
N CYS A 83 -4.24 14.56 -1.49
CA CYS A 83 -3.23 15.61 -1.54
C CYS A 83 -3.15 16.27 -0.15
N GLY A 84 -2.07 17.02 0.12
CA GLY A 84 -1.88 17.75 1.37
C GLY A 84 -1.16 16.93 2.44
N THR A 85 -1.35 17.35 3.70
CA THR A 85 -0.96 16.55 4.87
C THR A 85 -2.17 15.81 5.39
N LEU A 86 -2.09 14.48 5.43
CA LEU A 86 -3.22 13.63 5.86
C LEU A 86 -2.83 12.75 7.03
N ALA A 87 -3.82 12.46 7.88
CA ALA A 87 -3.72 11.39 8.85
C ALA A 87 -3.66 10.04 8.12
N SER A 88 -2.98 9.07 8.75
CA SER A 88 -2.89 7.71 8.22
C SER A 88 -4.28 7.11 8.03
N PHE A 89 -4.50 6.44 6.90
CA PHE A 89 -5.76 5.74 6.64
C PHE A 89 -5.49 4.43 5.90
N SER A 90 -6.40 3.48 6.07
CA SER A 90 -6.33 2.17 5.42
C SER A 90 -7.63 1.80 4.74
N PHE A 91 -7.54 0.94 3.73
CA PHE A 91 -8.70 0.30 3.11
C PHE A 91 -8.30 -1.04 2.51
N THR A 92 -9.28 -1.93 2.32
CA THR A 92 -9.10 -3.20 1.63
C THR A 92 -9.66 -3.07 0.22
N THR A 93 -8.91 -3.54 -0.78
CA THR A 93 -9.35 -3.51 -2.17
C THR A 93 -10.47 -4.52 -2.41
N THR A 94 -11.37 -4.18 -3.32
CA THR A 94 -12.45 -5.02 -3.82
C THR A 94 -11.99 -5.91 -4.97
N THR A 95 -10.88 -5.56 -5.62
CA THR A 95 -10.28 -6.28 -6.74
C THR A 95 -8.90 -6.84 -6.41
N SER A 96 -8.40 -7.75 -7.27
CA SER A 96 -7.06 -8.34 -7.14
C SER A 96 -5.93 -7.45 -7.69
N GLN A 97 -6.22 -6.18 -7.97
CA GLN A 97 -5.28 -5.23 -8.56
C GLN A 97 -5.47 -3.85 -7.91
N VAL A 98 -4.38 -3.11 -7.77
CA VAL A 98 -4.45 -1.72 -7.31
C VAL A 98 -3.38 -0.91 -8.03
N THR A 99 -3.75 0.29 -8.48
CA THR A 99 -2.83 1.19 -9.18
C THR A 99 -2.67 2.48 -8.41
N PHE A 100 -1.43 2.91 -8.22
CA PHE A 100 -1.08 4.18 -7.60
C PHE A 100 -0.50 5.09 -8.68
N THR A 101 -1.14 6.24 -8.90
CA THR A 101 -0.66 7.26 -9.81
C THR A 101 -0.40 8.53 -9.04
N PHE A 102 0.84 9.02 -9.09
CA PHE A 102 1.23 10.29 -8.52
C PHE A 102 1.65 11.27 -9.62
N THR A 103 1.18 12.50 -9.52
CA THR A 103 1.62 13.61 -10.38
C THR A 103 2.03 14.78 -9.50
N SER A 104 3.14 15.43 -9.82
CA SER A 104 3.59 16.67 -9.17
C SER A 104 3.52 17.86 -10.12
N GLY A 105 3.24 19.02 -9.54
CA GLY A 105 3.27 20.31 -10.25
C GLY A 105 4.67 20.91 -10.34
N SER A 106 4.75 22.17 -10.76
CA SER A 106 5.98 22.97 -10.78
C SER A 106 6.34 23.60 -9.43
N GLY A 107 5.51 23.40 -8.39
CA GLY A 107 5.60 24.05 -7.09
C GLY A 107 6.62 23.47 -6.11
N THR A 108 6.41 23.77 -4.82
CA THR A 108 7.32 23.41 -3.72
C THR A 108 7.31 21.92 -3.42
N LYS A 109 8.50 21.34 -3.34
CA LYS A 109 8.71 19.91 -3.07
C LYS A 109 8.51 19.59 -1.59
N SER A 110 7.95 18.42 -1.30
CA SER A 110 7.80 17.90 0.06
C SER A 110 8.17 16.41 0.11
N SER A 111 7.97 15.73 1.25
CA SER A 111 8.36 14.33 1.45
C SER A 111 7.46 13.34 0.68
N GLY A 112 6.33 13.78 0.13
CA GLY A 112 5.44 12.91 -0.65
C GLY A 112 4.67 11.96 0.25
N PHE A 113 4.65 10.67 -0.09
CA PHE A 113 3.89 9.67 0.65
C PHE A 113 4.65 8.38 0.88
N GLN A 114 4.17 7.62 1.86
CA GLN A 114 4.60 6.28 2.22
C GLN A 114 3.38 5.39 2.35
N VAL A 115 3.46 4.19 1.78
CA VAL A 115 2.38 3.21 1.73
C VAL A 115 2.89 1.84 2.16
N ALA A 116 2.16 1.19 3.06
CA ALA A 116 2.27 -0.23 3.32
C ALA A 116 1.17 -0.97 2.54
N ILE A 117 1.50 -2.12 1.94
CA ILE A 117 0.59 -2.92 1.15
C ILE A 117 0.79 -4.41 1.42
N ALA A 118 -0.28 -5.14 1.71
CA ALA A 118 -0.24 -6.57 2.00
C ALA A 118 -1.31 -7.33 1.23
N LEU A 119 -1.00 -8.54 0.78
CA LEU A 119 -2.02 -9.47 0.31
C LEU A 119 -2.92 -9.89 1.46
N HIS A 120 -4.21 -9.91 1.17
CA HIS A 120 -5.29 -10.35 2.03
C HIS A 120 -6.10 -11.44 1.35
N PHE A 121 -6.45 -12.47 2.12
CA PHE A 121 -7.20 -13.63 1.67
C PHE A 121 -8.61 -13.64 2.27
N PRO A 122 -9.62 -13.05 1.61
CA PRO A 122 -10.98 -12.97 2.15
C PRO A 122 -11.73 -14.31 2.13
N ALA A 123 -11.29 -15.28 1.32
CA ALA A 123 -12.02 -16.53 1.08
C ALA A 123 -11.69 -17.67 2.06
N VAL A 124 -10.65 -17.53 2.91
CA VAL A 124 -10.39 -18.52 3.96
C VAL A 124 -11.18 -18.09 5.19
N HIS A 125 -12.32 -18.75 5.45
CA HIS A 125 -13.17 -18.49 6.62
C HIS A 125 -12.41 -18.58 7.97
N THR A 126 -11.20 -19.12 7.96
CA THR A 126 -10.27 -19.14 9.08
C THR A 126 -8.89 -18.74 8.58
N CYS A 127 -8.31 -17.68 9.13
CA CYS A 127 -6.92 -17.31 8.82
C CYS A 127 -5.99 -18.38 9.40
N PRO A 128 -5.32 -19.22 8.58
CA PRO A 128 -4.64 -20.40 9.08
C PRO A 128 -3.31 -19.99 9.73
N GLN A 129 -3.36 -19.65 11.02
CA GLN A 129 -2.19 -19.18 11.80
C GLN A 129 -1.01 -20.17 11.75
N ASN A 130 -1.33 -21.47 11.67
CA ASN A 130 -0.33 -22.54 11.60
C ASN A 130 0.38 -22.64 10.25
N LEU A 131 -0.06 -21.89 9.23
CA LEU A 131 0.51 -21.88 7.88
C LEU A 131 1.26 -20.58 7.58
N GLY A 132 1.71 -19.84 8.60
CA GLY A 132 2.49 -18.62 8.42
C GLY A 132 1.66 -17.39 8.07
N PHE A 133 0.40 -17.37 8.50
CA PHE A 133 -0.47 -16.19 8.42
C PHE A 133 -0.72 -15.58 9.80
N PHE A 134 -1.02 -14.29 9.82
CA PHE A 134 -1.36 -13.52 11.01
C PHE A 134 -2.77 -12.94 10.86
N LEU A 135 -3.56 -13.02 11.93
CA LEU A 135 -4.93 -12.48 11.98
C LEU A 135 -4.90 -11.13 12.68
N CYS A 136 -5.11 -10.08 11.92
CA CYS A 136 -5.24 -8.71 12.40
C CYS A 136 -6.50 -8.54 13.27
N GLY A 137 -6.52 -7.51 14.12
CA GLY A 137 -7.68 -7.19 14.97
C GLY A 137 -8.94 -6.85 14.19
N ASN A 138 -8.80 -6.25 13.01
CA ASN A 138 -9.85 -5.97 12.04
C ASN A 138 -10.24 -7.18 11.17
N LYS A 139 -9.72 -8.37 11.48
CA LYS A 139 -9.96 -9.66 10.82
C LYS A 139 -9.33 -9.80 9.43
N ASN A 140 -8.47 -8.87 9.02
CA ASN A 140 -7.63 -9.10 7.86
C ASN A 140 -6.64 -10.23 8.16
N CYS A 141 -6.49 -11.14 7.20
CA CYS A 141 -5.47 -12.19 7.23
C CYS A 141 -4.32 -11.78 6.31
N ILE A 142 -3.13 -11.57 6.88
CA ILE A 142 -1.89 -11.20 6.17
C ILE A 142 -0.81 -12.24 6.42
N SER A 143 0.32 -12.16 5.71
CA SER A 143 1.46 -13.04 6.00
C SER A 143 2.14 -12.65 7.30
N LYS A 144 2.52 -13.64 8.10
CA LYS A 144 3.34 -13.50 9.31
C LYS A 144 4.69 -12.83 9.05
N GLN A 145 5.18 -12.86 7.81
CA GLN A 145 6.43 -12.18 7.43
C GLN A 145 6.36 -10.65 7.53
N LEU A 146 5.13 -10.10 7.61
CA LEU A 146 4.86 -8.67 7.68
C LEU A 146 4.60 -8.19 9.12
N GLU A 147 4.67 -9.07 10.12
CA GLU A 147 4.60 -8.66 11.52
C GLU A 147 5.93 -8.00 11.91
N CYS A 148 5.85 -6.93 12.70
CA CYS A 148 6.99 -6.28 13.34
C CYS A 148 8.03 -5.68 12.40
N ASP A 149 7.59 -5.16 11.26
CA ASP A 149 8.45 -4.50 10.29
C ASP A 149 8.34 -2.97 10.29
N SER A 150 7.67 -2.41 11.30
CA SER A 150 7.41 -0.97 11.51
C SER A 150 6.42 -0.35 10.50
N HIS A 151 5.68 -1.18 9.76
CA HIS A 151 4.67 -0.73 8.80
C HIS A 151 3.33 -1.41 9.06
N ASN A 152 2.25 -0.64 8.93
CA ASN A 152 0.90 -1.11 9.22
C ASN A 152 0.31 -1.86 8.01
N HIS A 153 0.66 -3.13 7.88
CA HIS A 153 0.15 -4.06 6.87
C HIS A 153 -1.26 -4.56 7.19
N CYS A 154 -1.66 -4.56 8.46
CA CYS A 154 -3.02 -4.93 8.85
C CYS A 154 -4.08 -3.87 8.53
N GLY A 155 -3.68 -2.61 8.40
CA GLY A 155 -4.56 -1.44 8.33
C GLY A 155 -4.95 -0.88 9.70
N ASP A 156 -4.99 -1.70 10.75
CA ASP A 156 -5.32 -1.30 12.13
C ASP A 156 -4.10 -1.25 13.08
N GLY A 157 -2.90 -1.53 12.58
CA GLY A 157 -1.63 -1.53 13.30
C GLY A 157 -1.39 -2.73 14.21
N THR A 158 -2.28 -3.73 14.21
CA THR A 158 -2.20 -4.86 15.15
C THR A 158 -1.02 -5.79 14.91
N ASP A 159 -0.48 -5.81 13.69
CA ASP A 159 0.78 -6.44 13.29
C ASP A 159 2.02 -5.85 13.98
N GLU A 160 1.92 -4.66 14.58
CA GLU A 160 3.05 -3.95 15.17
C GLU A 160 2.97 -3.83 16.71
N TYR A 161 1.93 -4.37 17.36
CA TYR A 161 1.73 -4.18 18.81
C TYR A 161 2.53 -5.14 19.71
N SER A 162 2.76 -6.38 19.28
CA SER A 162 3.37 -7.44 20.11
C SER A 162 4.77 -7.83 19.66
N CYS A 163 5.58 -6.83 19.29
CA CYS A 163 6.94 -7.04 18.84
C CYS A 163 7.89 -7.23 20.01
N SER A 164 8.41 -8.45 20.17
CA SER A 164 9.53 -8.68 21.08
C SER A 164 10.71 -7.83 20.62
N THR A 165 11.33 -7.05 21.51
CA THR A 165 12.47 -6.16 21.20
C THR A 165 13.73 -6.89 20.71
N ILE A 166 13.68 -8.22 20.56
CA ILE A 166 14.74 -9.10 20.12
C ILE A 166 14.42 -9.52 18.68
N GLY A 167 14.83 -8.71 17.71
CA GLY A 167 14.71 -9.03 16.29
C GLY A 167 13.70 -8.17 15.53
N LYS A 168 13.88 -6.84 15.57
CA LYS A 168 13.47 -6.02 14.43
C LYS A 168 14.26 -6.53 13.22
N LYS A 169 13.57 -7.06 12.21
CA LYS A 169 14.20 -7.45 10.94
C LYS A 169 14.64 -6.23 10.15
#